data_AF-R6XRC8-F1
#
_entry.id   AF-R6XRC8-F1
#
_cell.length_a   1.000
_cell.length_b   1.000
_cell.length_c   1.000
_cell.angle_alpha   90.00
_cell.angle_beta   90.00
_cell.angle_gamma   90.00
#
_symmetry.space_group_name_H-M   'P 1'
#
loop_
_entity.id
_entity.type
_entity.pdbx_description
1 polymer ?
#
loop_
_entity_poly.entity_id
_entity_poly.type
_entity_poly.pdbx_seq_one_letter_code
_entity_poly.pdbx_strand_id
1 'polypeptide(L)'
;MNNTNGTHKIKATTSQMNEMLEYYQGYLTYNSSNYIIARAKLANATITFYRTNVVLFQGLNEVKEYNYWAKKYNLEEDLDSHQFTTDVSTLSAIGSDEVGTGDYFGPVVVCATYVDSSMIEKLRNLGVKDSKLLTDNQMIPMAITISKLIPYSIVYLDPLRFNLLTNKKDNLNFIKAYLHNKVINSILKKIPDVKYDAILIDEFTPKEKYFEYLKSEQNVIKNVSLIKQGEKAHLAVAAASILARVTFLRELGKLSKTYDMEILKGAGPEVDRNAIAFVKAFGWNELSKVAKLKFANTERIKKYFTNNPLPKSKQGNFYDAK
;
A
#
# COMPACT_ATOMS: atom_id res chain seq x y z
N MET A 1 12.76 -28.07 -0.32
CA MET A 1 13.14 -28.52 1.04
C MET A 1 14.12 -27.53 1.61
N ASN A 2 13.67 -26.73 2.57
CA ASN A 2 14.42 -26.08 3.66
C ASN A 2 13.36 -25.39 4.52
N ASN A 3 12.64 -26.21 5.29
CA ASN A 3 11.54 -25.78 6.15
C ASN A 3 12.08 -25.73 7.58
N THR A 4 12.89 -24.72 7.90
CA THR A 4 13.26 -24.44 9.29
C THR A 4 12.22 -23.51 9.85
N ASN A 5 11.05 -24.04 10.25
CA ASN A 5 10.17 -23.31 11.15
C ASN A 5 10.98 -23.03 12.42
N GLY A 6 11.22 -21.76 12.74
CA GLY A 6 11.82 -21.38 14.01
C GLY A 6 11.00 -21.98 15.16
N THR A 7 11.70 -22.42 16.21
CA THR A 7 11.06 -22.92 17.42
C THR A 7 11.75 -22.33 18.63
N HIS A 8 10.99 -21.62 19.47
CA HIS A 8 11.48 -21.11 20.74
C HIS A 8 10.82 -21.86 21.89
N LYS A 9 11.52 -21.96 23.01
CA LYS A 9 11.03 -22.67 24.19
C LYS A 9 11.26 -21.83 25.43
N ILE A 10 10.24 -21.75 26.28
CA ILE A 10 10.38 -21.23 27.64
C ILE A 10 10.15 -22.39 28.59
N LYS A 11 11.10 -22.63 29.51
CA LYS A 11 10.87 -23.50 30.66
C LYS A 11 10.23 -22.65 31.76
N ALA A 12 8.92 -22.74 31.88
CA ALA A 12 8.11 -21.92 32.76
C ALA A 12 8.05 -22.51 34.18
N THR A 13 7.81 -21.65 35.17
CA THR A 13 7.30 -22.09 36.49
C THR A 13 5.81 -22.40 36.40
N THR A 14 5.24 -23.10 37.39
CA THR A 14 3.79 -23.36 37.44
C THR A 14 2.96 -22.08 37.40
N SER A 15 3.44 -21.00 38.04
CA SER A 15 2.77 -19.69 38.02
C SER A 15 2.75 -19.09 36.61
N GLN A 16 3.91 -19.04 35.95
CA GLN A 16 4.04 -18.54 34.57
C GLN A 16 3.22 -19.37 33.58
N MET A 17 3.18 -20.69 33.76
CA MET A 17 2.38 -21.60 32.94
C MET A 17 0.89 -21.25 33.01
N ASN A 18 0.35 -21.05 34.21
CA ASN A 18 -1.05 -20.69 34.41
C ASN A 18 -1.35 -19.31 33.81
N GLU A 19 -0.45 -18.34 34.00
CA GLU A 19 -0.59 -17.00 33.44
C GLU A 19 -0.61 -17.01 31.90
N MET A 20 0.27 -17.79 31.26
CA MET A 20 0.26 -17.93 29.80
C MET A 20 -1.02 -18.64 29.31
N LEU A 21 -1.47 -19.69 30.01
CA LEU A 21 -2.71 -20.39 29.66
C LEU A 21 -3.93 -19.45 29.76
N GLU A 22 -3.98 -18.60 30.78
CA GLU A 22 -5.01 -17.57 30.92
C GLU A 22 -4.93 -16.54 29.79
N TYR A 23 -3.74 -16.04 29.47
CA TYR A 23 -3.54 -15.09 28.37
C TYR A 23 -4.05 -15.62 27.01
N TYR A 24 -3.85 -16.92 26.75
CA TYR A 24 -4.27 -17.55 25.49
C TYR A 24 -5.64 -18.23 25.54
N GLN A 25 -6.41 -18.09 26.62
CA GLN A 25 -7.62 -18.89 26.87
C GLN A 25 -8.63 -18.91 25.70
N GLY A 26 -8.76 -17.81 24.95
CA GLY A 26 -9.63 -17.73 23.76
C GLY A 26 -9.13 -18.50 22.51
N TYR A 27 -7.92 -19.02 22.53
CA TYR A 27 -7.25 -19.71 21.42
C TYR A 27 -6.89 -21.17 21.76
N LEU A 28 -7.12 -21.60 23.01
CA LEU A 28 -6.70 -22.91 23.50
C LEU A 28 -7.60 -24.04 23.00
N THR A 29 -6.95 -25.13 22.58
CA THR A 29 -7.54 -26.46 22.49
C THR A 29 -6.82 -27.36 23.48
N TYR A 30 -7.56 -27.91 24.46
CA TYR A 30 -7.01 -28.86 25.43
C TYR A 30 -6.89 -30.24 24.80
N ASN A 31 -5.79 -30.94 25.12
CA ASN A 31 -5.49 -32.25 24.53
C ASN A 31 -5.61 -33.36 25.58
N SER A 32 -6.13 -34.52 25.18
CA SER A 32 -6.23 -35.73 26.02
C SER A 32 -4.94 -36.55 26.08
N SER A 33 -3.89 -36.16 25.35
CA SER A 33 -2.58 -36.83 25.35
C SER A 33 -1.82 -36.67 26.68
N ASN A 34 -1.06 -37.69 27.08
CA ASN A 34 -0.29 -37.75 28.33
C ASN A 34 0.84 -36.70 28.45
N TYR A 35 1.14 -35.93 27.41
CA TYR A 35 2.32 -35.04 27.37
C TYR A 35 2.00 -33.56 27.17
N ILE A 36 0.86 -33.24 26.55
CA ILE A 36 0.46 -31.87 26.19
C ILE A 36 -0.72 -31.47 27.06
N ILE A 37 -0.63 -30.30 27.70
CA ILE A 37 -1.73 -29.69 28.45
C ILE A 37 -2.74 -29.08 27.47
N ALA A 38 -2.25 -28.17 26.62
CA ALA A 38 -3.08 -27.45 25.66
C ALA A 38 -2.24 -26.92 24.50
N ARG A 39 -2.91 -26.50 23.43
CA ARG A 39 -2.31 -25.79 22.32
C ARG A 39 -3.13 -24.56 21.97
N ALA A 40 -2.51 -23.39 21.96
CA ALA A 40 -3.09 -22.18 21.41
C ALA A 40 -2.82 -22.11 19.91
N LYS A 41 -3.87 -22.00 19.08
CA LYS A 41 -3.74 -21.74 17.64
C LYS A 41 -4.02 -20.27 17.35
N LEU A 42 -2.98 -19.53 17.02
CA LEU A 42 -3.05 -18.14 16.56
C LEU A 42 -3.00 -18.11 15.02
N ALA A 43 -3.27 -16.95 14.43
CA ALA A 43 -3.27 -16.80 12.97
C ALA A 43 -1.95 -17.26 12.32
N ASN A 44 -0.81 -16.95 12.96
CA ASN A 44 0.53 -17.20 12.43
C ASN A 44 1.49 -17.82 13.45
N ALA A 45 0.99 -18.36 14.56
CA ALA A 45 1.80 -19.05 15.56
C ALA A 45 0.99 -20.13 16.27
N THR A 46 1.69 -21.15 16.76
CA THR A 46 1.13 -22.21 17.59
C THR A 46 1.94 -22.27 18.87
N ILE A 47 1.26 -22.11 20.00
CA ILE A 47 1.88 -22.20 21.33
C ILE A 47 1.45 -23.53 21.94
N THR A 48 2.39 -24.42 22.22
CA THR A 48 2.10 -25.74 22.81
C THR A 48 2.61 -25.79 24.24
N PHE A 49 1.71 -26.10 25.17
CA PHE A 49 1.99 -26.19 26.61
C PHE A 49 2.20 -27.66 26.99
N TYR A 50 3.40 -28.02 27.44
CA TYR A 50 3.74 -29.37 27.87
C TYR A 50 3.62 -29.56 29.39
N ARG A 51 3.28 -30.77 29.82
CA ARG A 51 3.24 -31.16 31.24
C ARG A 51 4.62 -31.11 31.92
N THR A 52 5.70 -31.05 31.15
CA THR A 52 7.09 -30.88 31.62
C THR A 52 7.45 -29.43 31.93
N ASN A 53 6.47 -28.53 32.00
CA ASN A 53 6.63 -27.10 32.17
C ASN A 53 7.40 -26.40 31.03
N VAL A 54 7.40 -26.99 29.84
CA VAL A 54 7.94 -26.35 28.64
C VAL A 54 6.80 -25.77 27.82
N VAL A 55 6.95 -24.51 27.41
CA VAL A 55 6.08 -23.84 26.45
C VAL A 55 6.84 -23.68 25.16
N LEU A 56 6.32 -24.27 24.09
CA LEU A 56 6.92 -24.28 22.76
C LEU A 56 6.18 -23.31 21.85
N PHE A 57 6.92 -22.35 21.31
CA PHE A 57 6.47 -21.37 20.34
C PHE A 57 6.91 -21.83 18.95
N GLN A 58 5.96 -21.94 18.02
CA GLN A 58 6.23 -22.40 16.66
C GLN A 58 5.40 -21.61 15.66
N GLY A 59 5.88 -21.53 14.42
CA GLY A 59 5.19 -20.82 13.34
C GLY A 59 5.70 -19.40 13.16
N LEU A 60 5.17 -18.69 12.18
CA LEU A 60 5.70 -17.44 11.62
C LEU A 60 5.80 -16.25 12.61
N ASN A 61 5.03 -16.26 13.69
CA ASN A 61 5.04 -15.26 14.76
C ASN A 61 5.63 -15.80 16.07
N GLU A 62 6.29 -16.97 16.06
CA GLU A 62 6.89 -17.57 17.24
C GLU A 62 7.85 -16.63 17.97
N VAL A 63 8.71 -15.88 17.26
CA VAL A 63 9.67 -14.94 17.86
C VAL A 63 8.93 -13.79 18.53
N LYS A 64 7.87 -13.29 17.90
CA LYS A 64 7.05 -12.20 18.47
C LYS A 64 6.35 -12.65 19.75
N GLU A 65 5.73 -13.83 19.72
CA GLU A 65 5.06 -14.40 20.89
C GLU A 65 6.08 -14.77 21.98
N TYR A 66 7.23 -15.33 21.61
CA TYR A 66 8.34 -15.64 22.53
C TYR A 66 8.88 -14.37 23.18
N ASN A 67 9.25 -13.34 22.42
CA ASN A 67 9.86 -12.11 22.94
C ASN A 67 8.91 -11.35 23.88
N TYR A 68 7.59 -11.41 23.65
CA TYR A 68 6.62 -10.85 24.59
C TYR A 68 6.77 -11.47 26.00
N TRP A 69 6.84 -12.80 26.08
CA TRP A 69 6.99 -13.51 27.35
C TRP A 69 8.43 -13.47 27.88
N ALA A 70 9.43 -13.53 27.01
CA ALA A 70 10.84 -13.43 27.38
C ALA A 70 11.10 -12.11 28.09
N LYS A 71 10.64 -10.99 27.52
CA LYS A 71 10.72 -9.67 28.14
C LYS A 71 9.99 -9.60 29.47
N LYS A 72 8.78 -10.17 29.55
CA LYS A 72 7.97 -10.17 30.77
C LYS A 72 8.59 -10.98 31.91
N TYR A 73 9.38 -12.00 31.59
CA TYR A 73 10.04 -12.88 32.55
C TYR A 73 11.54 -12.65 32.68
N ASN A 74 12.05 -11.52 32.17
CA ASN A 74 13.46 -11.14 32.18
C ASN A 74 14.38 -12.23 31.61
N LEU A 75 13.94 -12.90 30.55
CA LEU A 75 14.72 -13.86 29.75
C LEU A 75 15.36 -13.13 28.55
N GLU A 76 16.38 -13.75 27.96
CA GLU A 76 17.05 -13.24 26.76
C GLU A 76 16.06 -13.20 25.57
N GLU A 77 15.82 -12.00 25.05
CA GLU A 77 15.04 -11.79 23.82
C GLU A 77 15.84 -12.25 22.61
N ASP A 78 15.18 -12.89 21.65
CA ASP A 78 15.82 -13.19 20.38
C ASP A 78 15.83 -11.92 19.52
N LEU A 79 17.00 -11.29 19.47
CA LEU A 79 17.30 -10.10 18.67
C LEU A 79 17.62 -10.45 17.21
N ASP A 80 17.84 -11.74 16.92
CA ASP A 80 18.05 -12.23 15.58
C ASP A 80 16.67 -12.31 14.92
N SER A 81 16.19 -11.14 14.48
CA SER A 81 15.15 -11.08 13.47
C SER A 81 15.75 -11.69 12.20
N HIS A 82 15.79 -13.01 12.14
CA HIS A 82 15.53 -13.68 10.88
C HIS A 82 14.22 -13.05 10.43
N GLN A 83 14.33 -12.10 9.48
CA GLN A 83 13.23 -11.72 8.63
C GLN A 83 12.83 -13.03 7.94
N PHE A 84 12.07 -13.87 8.65
CA PHE A 84 11.30 -14.90 8.02
C PHE A 84 10.39 -14.11 7.09
N THR A 85 10.82 -14.09 5.84
CA THR A 85 9.99 -13.81 4.68
C THR A 85 8.83 -14.78 4.83
N THR A 86 7.78 -14.33 5.53
CA THR A 86 6.46 -14.95 5.44
C THR A 86 6.24 -15.09 3.95
N ASP A 87 6.05 -16.31 3.46
CA ASP A 87 5.63 -16.49 2.08
C ASP A 87 4.19 -15.98 2.00
N VAL A 88 4.06 -14.66 1.96
CA VAL A 88 2.79 -13.97 1.90
C VAL A 88 2.08 -14.36 0.62
N SER A 89 2.80 -14.85 -0.41
CA SER A 89 2.30 -15.07 -1.77
C SER A 89 1.12 -16.03 -1.90
N THR A 90 0.77 -16.74 -0.83
CA THR A 90 -0.36 -17.70 -0.75
C THR A 90 -1.53 -17.23 0.12
N LEU A 91 -1.41 -16.09 0.80
CA LEU A 91 -2.40 -15.60 1.76
C LEU A 91 -3.62 -14.96 1.10
N SER A 92 -4.78 -15.02 1.76
CA SER A 92 -5.91 -14.15 1.42
C SER A 92 -5.59 -12.74 1.89
N ALA A 93 -5.24 -11.81 0.99
CA ALA A 93 -4.70 -10.51 1.37
C ALA A 93 -5.41 -9.33 0.68
N ILE A 94 -5.45 -8.20 1.40
CA ILE A 94 -5.70 -6.90 0.81
C ILE A 94 -4.34 -6.32 0.39
N GLY A 95 -4.18 -5.91 -0.86
CA GLY A 95 -2.98 -5.26 -1.37
C GLY A 95 -3.28 -3.85 -1.86
N SER A 96 -2.38 -2.89 -1.66
CA SER A 96 -2.52 -1.53 -2.19
C SER A 96 -1.24 -0.99 -2.80
N ASP A 97 -1.40 -0.20 -3.86
CA ASP A 97 -0.32 0.45 -4.62
C ASP A 97 -0.82 1.76 -5.24
N GLU A 98 0.12 2.64 -5.60
CA GLU A 98 -0.15 3.96 -6.19
C GLU A 98 0.55 4.21 -7.54
N VAL A 99 0.01 5.17 -8.28
CA VAL A 99 0.62 5.70 -9.51
C VAL A 99 0.31 7.20 -9.64
N GLY A 100 1.05 7.89 -10.50
CA GLY A 100 0.82 9.32 -10.77
C GLY A 100 1.54 10.26 -9.82
N THR A 101 2.27 9.75 -8.82
CA THR A 101 3.02 10.58 -7.85
C THR A 101 4.23 11.27 -8.44
N GLY A 102 4.80 10.74 -9.54
CA GLY A 102 5.91 11.34 -10.28
C GLY A 102 5.50 12.04 -11.59
N ASP A 103 4.21 12.08 -11.89
CA ASP A 103 3.68 12.65 -13.13
C ASP A 103 3.21 14.09 -12.92
N TYR A 104 3.66 15.01 -13.77
CA TYR A 104 3.26 16.42 -13.68
C TYR A 104 1.76 16.60 -13.96
N PHE A 105 1.28 15.93 -15.02
CA PHE A 105 -0.12 15.92 -15.39
C PHE A 105 -0.90 14.81 -14.69
N GLY A 106 -2.21 15.02 -14.56
CA GLY A 106 -3.14 14.02 -14.08
C GLY A 106 -3.12 13.80 -12.56
N PRO A 107 -4.01 12.92 -12.07
CA PRO A 107 -4.18 12.68 -10.64
C PRO A 107 -3.05 11.82 -10.04
N VAL A 108 -2.99 11.76 -8.71
CA VAL A 108 -2.44 10.58 -8.01
C VAL A 108 -3.57 9.58 -7.85
N VAL A 109 -3.34 8.31 -8.21
CA VAL A 109 -4.33 7.24 -8.11
C VAL A 109 -3.79 6.17 -7.17
N VAL A 110 -4.58 5.76 -6.19
CA VAL A 110 -4.28 4.64 -5.29
C VAL A 110 -5.39 3.61 -5.40
N CYS A 111 -5.01 2.35 -5.57
CA CYS A 111 -5.93 1.23 -5.61
C CYS A 111 -5.68 0.31 -4.43
N ALA A 112 -6.74 -0.30 -3.89
CA ALA A 112 -6.65 -1.48 -3.07
C ALA A 112 -7.45 -2.61 -3.70
N THR A 113 -6.94 -3.83 -3.63
CA THR A 113 -7.65 -5.05 -4.05
C THR A 113 -7.67 -6.05 -2.91
N TYR A 114 -8.67 -6.93 -2.90
CA TYR A 114 -8.69 -8.11 -2.05
C TYR A 114 -8.56 -9.34 -2.92
N VAL A 115 -7.57 -10.18 -2.62
CA VAL A 115 -7.35 -11.45 -3.31
C VAL A 115 -7.47 -12.56 -2.29
N ASP A 116 -8.48 -13.40 -2.44
CA ASP A 116 -8.58 -14.65 -1.69
C ASP A 116 -7.52 -15.66 -2.17
N SER A 117 -7.05 -16.53 -1.28
CA SER A 117 -6.04 -17.55 -1.58
C SER A 117 -6.44 -18.46 -2.74
N SER A 118 -7.74 -18.76 -2.89
CA SER A 118 -8.26 -19.56 -4.01
C SER A 118 -8.15 -18.85 -5.38
N MET A 119 -7.99 -17.52 -5.39
CA MET A 119 -7.89 -16.71 -6.60
C MET A 119 -6.45 -16.51 -7.09
N ILE A 120 -5.45 -16.86 -6.27
CA ILE A 120 -4.03 -16.62 -6.54
C ILE A 120 -3.60 -17.29 -7.85
N GLU A 121 -3.84 -18.59 -8.00
CA GLU A 121 -3.45 -19.32 -9.21
C GLU A 121 -4.17 -18.81 -10.47
N LYS A 122 -5.44 -18.41 -10.33
CA LYS A 122 -6.19 -17.83 -11.45
C LYS A 122 -5.62 -16.48 -11.88
N LEU A 123 -5.22 -15.62 -10.95
CA LEU A 123 -4.55 -14.35 -11.26
C LEU A 123 -3.14 -14.57 -11.82
N ARG A 124 -2.40 -15.55 -11.30
CA ARG A 124 -1.09 -15.95 -11.84
C ARG A 124 -1.20 -16.39 -13.30
N ASN A 125 -2.18 -17.24 -13.62
CA ASN A 125 -2.44 -17.71 -14.98
C ASN A 125 -2.95 -16.61 -15.92
N LEU A 126 -3.65 -15.60 -15.39
CA LEU A 126 -4.00 -14.39 -16.15
C LEU A 126 -2.77 -13.53 -16.50
N GLY A 127 -1.61 -13.79 -15.88
CA GLY A 127 -0.36 -13.06 -16.10
C GLY A 127 -0.22 -11.83 -15.21
N VAL A 128 -0.95 -11.75 -14.10
CA VAL A 128 -0.79 -10.69 -13.10
C VAL A 128 0.62 -10.78 -12.52
N LYS A 129 1.37 -9.68 -12.65
CA LYS A 129 2.75 -9.52 -12.20
C LYS A 129 3.06 -8.02 -12.07
N ASP A 130 4.31 -7.70 -11.76
CA ASP A 130 4.81 -6.32 -11.72
C ASP A 130 4.35 -5.53 -12.96
N SER A 131 3.62 -4.44 -12.72
CA SER A 131 2.99 -3.65 -13.78
C SER A 131 4.00 -3.00 -14.71
N LYS A 132 5.24 -2.80 -14.25
CA LYS A 132 6.35 -2.23 -15.04
C LYS A 132 6.83 -3.21 -16.12
N LEU A 133 6.52 -4.49 -16.00
CA LEU A 133 6.85 -5.54 -16.98
C LEU A 133 5.73 -5.78 -18.01
N LEU A 134 4.69 -4.94 -18.00
CA LEU A 134 3.52 -5.05 -18.87
C LEU A 134 3.38 -3.79 -19.73
N THR A 135 3.04 -3.99 -21.00
CA THR A 135 2.67 -2.88 -21.90
C THR A 135 1.22 -2.44 -21.66
N ASP A 136 0.89 -1.20 -22.04
CA ASP A 136 -0.48 -0.67 -21.89
C ASP A 136 -1.51 -1.57 -22.63
N ASN A 137 -1.15 -2.14 -23.80
CA ASN A 137 -1.96 -3.09 -24.56
C ASN A 137 -2.24 -4.41 -23.84
N GLN A 138 -1.31 -4.88 -22.99
CA GLN A 138 -1.53 -6.05 -22.14
C GLN A 138 -2.31 -5.69 -20.87
N MET A 139 -2.01 -4.53 -20.30
CA MET A 139 -2.50 -4.13 -18.99
C MET A 139 -3.99 -3.75 -19.00
N ILE A 140 -4.47 -3.06 -20.04
CA ILE A 140 -5.88 -2.64 -20.16
C ILE A 140 -6.85 -3.84 -20.15
N PRO A 141 -6.74 -4.84 -21.03
CA PRO A 141 -7.65 -6.00 -21.00
C PRO A 141 -7.50 -6.82 -19.72
N MET A 142 -6.28 -6.90 -19.17
CA MET A 142 -6.03 -7.57 -17.90
C MET A 142 -6.75 -6.87 -16.74
N ALA A 143 -6.64 -5.54 -16.63
CA ALA A 143 -7.33 -4.74 -15.61
C ALA A 143 -8.85 -4.90 -15.68
N ILE A 144 -9.44 -4.91 -16.89
CA ILE A 144 -10.86 -5.18 -17.08
C ILE A 144 -11.23 -6.55 -16.50
N THR A 145 -10.40 -7.57 -16.75
CA THR A 145 -10.62 -8.92 -16.25
C THR A 145 -10.49 -8.98 -14.72
N ILE A 146 -9.41 -8.43 -14.16
CA ILE A 146 -9.19 -8.35 -12.70
C ILE A 146 -10.38 -7.67 -12.01
N SER A 147 -10.87 -6.54 -12.56
CA SER A 147 -11.97 -5.76 -11.97
C SER A 147 -13.29 -6.54 -11.84
N LYS A 148 -13.46 -7.60 -12.64
CA LYS A 148 -14.62 -8.50 -12.60
C LYS A 148 -14.39 -9.71 -11.69
N LEU A 149 -13.13 -10.07 -11.42
CA LEU A 149 -12.76 -11.27 -10.67
C LEU A 149 -12.63 -11.01 -9.17
N ILE A 150 -12.11 -9.84 -8.78
CA ILE A 150 -11.77 -9.57 -7.38
C ILE A 150 -12.34 -8.23 -6.89
N PRO A 151 -12.68 -8.10 -5.60
CA PRO A 151 -13.06 -6.82 -5.02
C PRO A 151 -11.90 -5.83 -5.07
N TYR A 152 -12.23 -4.58 -5.40
CA TYR A 152 -11.28 -3.48 -5.40
C TYR A 152 -11.95 -2.14 -5.05
N SER A 153 -11.14 -1.19 -4.63
CA SER A 153 -11.49 0.22 -4.42
C SER A 153 -10.40 1.12 -4.99
N ILE A 154 -10.78 2.28 -5.50
CA ILE A 154 -9.85 3.27 -6.05
C ILE A 154 -10.16 4.63 -5.43
N VAL A 155 -9.10 5.35 -5.04
CA VAL A 155 -9.16 6.74 -4.59
C VAL A 155 -8.22 7.55 -5.46
N TYR A 156 -8.63 8.76 -5.82
CA TYR A 156 -7.83 9.71 -6.57
C TYR A 156 -7.65 11.02 -5.81
N LEU A 157 -6.48 11.63 -6.00
CA LEU A 157 -6.22 13.03 -5.68
C LEU A 157 -6.02 13.77 -7.01
N ASP A 158 -7.05 14.50 -7.43
CA ASP A 158 -7.02 15.30 -8.65
C ASP A 158 -6.08 16.51 -8.55
N PRO A 159 -5.58 17.04 -9.69
CA PRO A 159 -4.65 18.16 -9.69
C PRO A 159 -5.16 19.40 -8.93
N LEU A 160 -6.45 19.71 -9.03
CA LEU A 160 -7.02 20.87 -8.36
C LEU A 160 -6.89 20.73 -6.84
N ARG A 161 -7.29 19.59 -6.28
CA ARG A 161 -7.13 19.30 -4.84
C ARG A 161 -5.67 19.18 -4.43
N PHE A 162 -4.81 18.62 -5.27
CA PHE A 162 -3.36 18.56 -5.04
C PHE A 162 -2.77 19.97 -4.86
N ASN A 163 -3.14 20.88 -5.75
CA ASN A 163 -2.64 22.26 -5.75
C ASN A 163 -3.12 23.07 -4.52
N LEU A 164 -4.25 22.68 -3.91
CA LEU A 164 -4.79 23.31 -2.69
C LEU A 164 -4.17 22.81 -1.39
N LEU A 165 -3.30 21.79 -1.43
CA LEU A 165 -2.64 21.29 -0.21
C LEU A 165 -1.76 22.39 0.41
N THR A 166 -1.73 22.46 1.74
CA THR A 166 -0.84 23.40 2.46
C THR A 166 0.49 22.73 2.77
N ASN A 167 1.53 23.50 3.09
CA ASN A 167 2.90 22.97 3.33
C ASN A 167 2.96 21.79 4.32
N LYS A 168 2.07 21.73 5.32
CA LYS A 168 1.99 20.62 6.28
C LYS A 168 1.48 19.30 5.67
N LYS A 169 0.75 19.36 4.56
CA LYS A 169 0.11 18.24 3.84
C LYS A 169 0.66 18.03 2.42
N ASP A 170 1.71 18.76 2.06
CA ASP A 170 2.30 18.78 0.72
C ASP A 170 3.46 17.80 0.54
N ASN A 171 3.72 16.98 1.54
CA ASN A 171 4.72 15.93 1.47
C ASN A 171 4.15 14.73 0.69
N LEU A 172 4.80 14.30 -0.39
CA LEU A 172 4.35 13.16 -1.19
C LEU A 172 4.20 11.87 -0.36
N ASN A 173 5.05 11.62 0.64
CA ASN A 173 4.91 10.46 1.51
C ASN A 173 3.70 10.58 2.45
N PHE A 174 3.36 11.80 2.91
CA PHE A 174 2.11 12.03 3.63
C PHE A 174 0.90 11.78 2.72
N ILE A 175 0.91 12.31 1.50
CA ILE A 175 -0.18 12.14 0.53
C ILE A 175 -0.41 10.65 0.25
N LYS A 176 0.66 9.90 0.00
CA LYS A 176 0.60 8.44 -0.17
C LYS A 176 0.01 7.77 1.06
N ALA A 177 0.55 8.01 2.25
CA ALA A 177 0.04 7.40 3.48
C ALA A 177 -1.46 7.66 3.68
N TYR A 178 -1.89 8.91 3.47
CA TYR A 178 -3.28 9.32 3.57
C TYR A 178 -4.19 8.59 2.56
N LEU A 179 -3.77 8.54 1.29
CA LEU A 179 -4.56 7.90 0.22
C LEU A 179 -4.60 6.37 0.36
N HIS A 180 -3.50 5.73 0.76
CA HIS A 180 -3.48 4.31 1.10
C HIS A 180 -4.43 3.98 2.25
N ASN A 181 -4.37 4.74 3.35
CA ASN A 181 -5.30 4.54 4.46
C ASN A 181 -6.77 4.73 4.02
N LYS A 182 -7.06 5.75 3.21
CA LYS A 182 -8.40 6.00 2.64
C LYS A 182 -8.90 4.84 1.78
N VAL A 183 -8.09 4.32 0.86
CA VAL A 183 -8.52 3.26 -0.05
C VAL A 183 -8.67 1.92 0.67
N ILE A 184 -7.82 1.64 1.68
CA ILE A 184 -7.94 0.46 2.54
C ILE A 184 -9.25 0.53 3.35
N ASN A 185 -9.56 1.66 3.97
CA ASN A 185 -10.86 1.86 4.62
C ASN A 185 -12.04 1.66 3.65
N SER A 186 -11.90 2.14 2.41
CA SER A 186 -12.95 2.01 1.40
C SER A 186 -13.20 0.56 1.00
N ILE A 187 -12.15 -0.24 0.78
CA ILE A 187 -12.34 -1.66 0.44
C ILE A 187 -12.87 -2.45 1.64
N LEU A 188 -12.40 -2.21 2.86
CA LEU A 188 -12.91 -2.89 4.06
C LEU A 188 -14.42 -2.66 4.25
N LYS A 189 -14.92 -1.45 3.97
CA LYS A 189 -16.37 -1.17 3.96
C LYS A 189 -17.14 -1.90 2.87
N LYS A 190 -16.50 -2.21 1.75
CA LYS A 190 -17.10 -2.93 0.60
C LYS A 190 -17.13 -4.45 0.82
N ILE A 191 -16.24 -4.97 1.68
CA ILE A 191 -16.14 -6.40 2.03
C ILE A 191 -16.17 -6.62 3.55
N PRO A 192 -17.24 -6.20 4.26
CA PRO A 192 -17.27 -6.17 5.72
C PRO A 192 -17.16 -7.56 6.38
N ASP A 193 -17.68 -8.60 5.73
CA ASP A 193 -17.76 -9.96 6.28
C ASP A 193 -16.65 -10.90 5.78
N VAL A 194 -15.69 -10.37 5.03
CA VAL A 194 -14.63 -11.16 4.40
C VAL A 194 -13.45 -11.32 5.36
N LYS A 195 -13.01 -12.58 5.52
CA LYS A 195 -11.78 -12.89 6.24
C LYS A 195 -10.57 -12.64 5.34
N TYR A 196 -9.57 -11.96 5.89
CA TYR A 196 -8.27 -11.72 5.26
C TYR A 196 -7.16 -11.95 6.28
N ASP A 197 -6.04 -12.46 5.81
CA ASP A 197 -4.87 -12.80 6.62
C ASP A 197 -3.94 -11.59 6.79
N ALA A 198 -3.89 -10.71 5.78
CA ALA A 198 -2.98 -9.57 5.77
C ALA A 198 -3.51 -8.35 4.99
N ILE A 199 -3.03 -7.17 5.38
CA ILE A 199 -3.13 -5.94 4.58
C ILE A 199 -1.72 -5.50 4.22
N LEU A 200 -1.43 -5.49 2.93
CA LEU A 200 -0.11 -5.31 2.35
C LEU A 200 -0.06 -3.99 1.57
N ILE A 201 0.96 -3.19 1.85
CA ILE A 201 1.22 -1.90 1.20
C ILE A 201 2.62 -1.98 0.58
N ASP A 202 2.79 -1.58 -0.68
CA ASP A 202 4.14 -1.43 -1.24
C ASP A 202 4.92 -0.38 -0.44
N GLU A 203 6.11 -0.73 0.03
CA GLU A 203 6.87 0.13 0.93
C GLU A 203 7.39 1.37 0.21
N PHE A 204 6.86 2.54 0.57
CA PHE A 204 7.35 3.84 0.10
C PHE A 204 7.97 4.72 1.19
N THR A 205 7.89 4.27 2.45
CA THR A 205 8.41 4.96 3.64
C THR A 205 8.53 3.94 4.78
N PRO A 206 9.40 4.15 5.79
CA PRO A 206 9.40 3.30 6.99
C PRO A 206 8.03 3.27 7.68
N LYS A 207 7.68 2.14 8.28
CA LYS A 207 6.36 1.91 8.91
C LYS A 207 6.05 2.91 10.02
N GLU A 208 7.04 3.30 10.80
CA GLU A 208 6.90 4.30 11.86
C GLU A 208 6.49 5.66 11.27
N LYS A 209 7.13 6.04 10.16
CA LYS A 209 6.82 7.27 9.42
C LYS A 209 5.44 7.23 8.79
N TYR A 210 5.02 6.08 8.24
CA TYR A 210 3.67 5.88 7.73
C TYR A 210 2.62 6.24 8.78
N PHE A 211 2.74 5.72 10.00
CA PHE A 211 1.80 6.05 11.08
C PHE A 211 1.98 7.48 11.62
N GLU A 212 3.20 8.01 11.63
CA GLU A 212 3.44 9.41 12.01
C GLU A 212 2.68 10.38 11.09
N TYR A 213 2.68 10.13 9.77
CA TYR A 213 1.91 10.91 8.80
C TYR A 213 0.40 10.86 9.08
N LEU A 214 -0.09 9.77 9.65
CA LEU A 214 -1.51 9.53 9.90
C LEU A 214 -1.97 9.89 11.31
N LYS A 215 -1.09 10.44 12.17
CA LYS A 215 -1.40 10.68 13.59
C LYS A 215 -2.63 11.56 13.86
N SER A 216 -3.00 12.44 12.93
CA SER A 216 -4.17 13.32 13.04
C SER A 216 -5.44 12.75 12.41
N GLU A 217 -5.36 11.58 11.79
CA GLU A 217 -6.49 10.93 11.11
C GLU A 217 -7.24 10.01 12.09
N GLN A 218 -8.57 10.02 12.03
CA GLN A 218 -9.40 9.26 12.97
C GLN A 218 -9.51 7.77 12.61
N ASN A 219 -9.54 7.44 11.32
CA ASN A 219 -9.80 6.09 10.81
C ASN A 219 -8.52 5.43 10.31
N VAL A 220 -7.50 5.32 11.16
CA VAL A 220 -6.20 4.71 10.79
C VAL A 220 -6.26 3.20 10.96
N ILE A 221 -6.03 2.47 9.86
CA ILE A 221 -5.92 1.01 9.88
C ILE A 221 -4.53 0.63 10.38
N LYS A 222 -4.45 0.03 11.58
CA LYS A 222 -3.18 -0.26 12.26
C LYS A 222 -2.56 -1.60 11.89
N ASN A 223 -3.36 -2.58 11.46
CA ASN A 223 -2.93 -3.93 11.09
C ASN A 223 -2.44 -4.01 9.64
N VAL A 224 -1.51 -3.14 9.26
CA VAL A 224 -0.89 -3.12 7.93
C VAL A 224 0.58 -3.52 7.97
N SER A 225 1.03 -4.13 6.88
CA SER A 225 2.43 -4.48 6.63
C SER A 225 2.91 -3.73 5.41
N LEU A 226 3.98 -2.96 5.57
CA LEU A 226 4.70 -2.35 4.45
C LEU A 226 5.73 -3.37 3.98
N ILE A 227 5.68 -3.74 2.70
CA ILE A 227 6.53 -4.77 2.12
C ILE A 227 7.32 -4.16 0.97
N LYS A 228 8.64 -4.37 0.98
CA LYS A 228 9.52 -4.00 -0.13
C LYS A 228 9.19 -4.83 -1.37
N GLN A 229 9.03 -4.16 -2.51
CA GLN A 229 8.68 -4.83 -3.77
C GLN A 229 7.37 -5.63 -3.62
N GLY A 230 6.34 -4.99 -3.05
CA GLY A 230 5.06 -5.61 -2.73
C GLY A 230 4.41 -6.30 -3.93
N GLU A 231 4.56 -5.74 -5.13
CA GLU A 231 4.08 -6.33 -6.40
C GLU A 231 4.69 -7.72 -6.66
N LYS A 232 5.93 -7.96 -6.23
CA LYS A 232 6.59 -9.28 -6.33
C LYS A 232 6.22 -10.20 -5.17
N ALA A 233 5.94 -9.63 -4.00
CA ALA A 233 5.59 -10.38 -2.81
C ALA A 233 4.16 -10.95 -2.87
N HIS A 234 3.19 -10.19 -3.41
CA HIS A 234 1.79 -10.62 -3.42
C HIS A 234 1.00 -10.16 -4.65
N LEU A 235 0.20 -11.06 -5.22
CA LEU A 235 -0.67 -10.75 -6.36
C LEU A 235 -1.74 -9.69 -6.06
N ALA A 236 -2.12 -9.51 -4.80
CA ALA A 236 -3.02 -8.42 -4.39
C ALA A 236 -2.40 -7.02 -4.62
N VAL A 237 -1.10 -6.88 -4.36
CA VAL A 237 -0.39 -5.61 -4.61
C VAL A 237 -0.17 -5.43 -6.11
N ALA A 238 0.24 -6.49 -6.83
CA ALA A 238 0.39 -6.45 -8.29
C ALA A 238 -0.94 -6.10 -9.00
N ALA A 239 -2.05 -6.70 -8.58
CA ALA A 239 -3.38 -6.40 -9.11
C ALA A 239 -3.79 -4.94 -8.81
N ALA A 240 -3.49 -4.44 -7.61
CA ALA A 240 -3.70 -3.03 -7.27
C ALA A 240 -2.88 -2.10 -8.17
N SER A 241 -1.60 -2.41 -8.41
CA SER A 241 -0.72 -1.67 -9.31
C SER A 241 -1.29 -1.55 -10.72
N ILE A 242 -1.72 -2.69 -11.29
CA ILE A 242 -2.33 -2.77 -12.62
C ILE A 242 -3.61 -1.93 -12.70
N LEU A 243 -4.51 -2.07 -11.73
CA LEU A 243 -5.77 -1.30 -11.70
C LEU A 243 -5.53 0.20 -11.52
N ALA A 244 -4.58 0.58 -10.66
CA ALA A 244 -4.20 1.97 -10.43
C ALA A 244 -3.64 2.58 -11.73
N ARG A 245 -2.72 1.87 -12.39
CA ARG A 245 -2.07 2.32 -13.63
C ARG A 245 -3.04 2.46 -14.80
N VAL A 246 -3.90 1.47 -15.04
CA VAL A 246 -4.94 1.58 -16.09
C VAL A 246 -5.91 2.71 -15.80
N THR A 247 -6.25 2.93 -14.53
CA THR A 247 -7.10 4.06 -14.14
C THR A 247 -6.42 5.39 -14.40
N PHE A 248 -5.14 5.53 -14.07
CA PHE A 248 -4.36 6.74 -14.35
C PHE A 248 -4.28 7.02 -15.86
N LEU A 249 -3.98 6.00 -16.68
CA LEU A 249 -3.97 6.11 -18.14
C LEU A 249 -5.33 6.56 -18.69
N ARG A 250 -6.42 6.00 -18.16
CA ARG A 250 -7.78 6.41 -18.52
C ARG A 250 -8.03 7.87 -18.18
N GLU A 251 -7.62 8.34 -17.00
CA GLU A 251 -7.80 9.74 -16.62
C GLU A 251 -6.96 10.69 -17.50
N LEU A 252 -5.72 10.33 -17.84
CA LEU A 252 -4.95 11.10 -18.82
C LEU A 252 -5.61 11.13 -20.19
N GLY A 253 -6.11 9.99 -20.69
CA GLY A 253 -6.83 9.92 -21.95
C GLY A 253 -8.10 10.79 -21.97
N LYS A 254 -8.82 10.88 -20.85
CA LYS A 254 -9.96 11.80 -20.70
C LYS A 254 -9.52 13.25 -20.77
N LEU A 255 -8.43 13.62 -20.11
CA LEU A 255 -7.87 14.98 -20.20
C LEU A 255 -7.48 15.28 -21.65
N SER A 256 -6.78 14.36 -22.32
CA SER A 256 -6.40 14.55 -23.71
C SER A 256 -7.58 14.75 -24.64
N LYS A 257 -8.64 13.96 -24.47
CA LYS A 257 -9.87 14.12 -25.24
C LYS A 257 -10.59 15.45 -24.94
N THR A 258 -10.57 15.89 -23.69
CA THR A 258 -11.26 17.12 -23.26
C THR A 258 -10.60 18.37 -23.86
N TYR A 259 -9.28 18.37 -23.96
CA TYR A 259 -8.51 19.51 -24.48
C TYR A 259 -8.07 19.34 -25.94
N ASP A 260 -8.48 18.25 -26.61
CA ASP A 260 -8.04 17.89 -27.96
C ASP A 260 -6.50 18.01 -28.13
N MET A 261 -5.78 17.51 -27.12
CA MET A 261 -4.33 17.66 -27.02
C MET A 261 -3.74 16.46 -26.27
N GLU A 262 -2.68 15.85 -26.80
CA GLU A 262 -1.99 14.79 -26.07
C GLU A 262 -1.42 15.32 -24.75
N ILE A 263 -1.68 14.61 -23.66
CA ILE A 263 -1.19 14.94 -22.31
C ILE A 263 -0.18 13.88 -21.91
N LEU A 264 1.09 14.29 -21.79
CA LEU A 264 2.19 13.38 -21.57
C LEU A 264 2.34 12.94 -20.10
N LYS A 265 2.82 11.70 -19.93
CA LYS A 265 3.25 11.13 -18.64
C LYS A 265 4.64 11.65 -18.24
N GLY A 266 4.94 11.58 -16.94
CA GLY A 266 6.23 11.91 -16.34
C GLY A 266 6.40 13.39 -16.00
N ALA A 267 7.65 13.80 -15.83
CA ALA A 267 8.01 15.17 -15.43
C ALA A 267 9.29 15.69 -16.14
N GLY A 268 9.67 15.07 -17.26
CA GLY A 268 10.88 15.41 -18.02
C GLY A 268 10.71 16.61 -18.97
N PRO A 269 11.76 16.93 -19.77
CA PRO A 269 11.73 18.09 -20.69
C PRO A 269 10.63 18.06 -21.75
N GLU A 270 10.22 16.88 -22.22
CA GLU A 270 9.07 16.75 -23.14
C GLU A 270 7.76 17.19 -22.48
N VAL A 271 7.60 16.91 -21.18
CA VAL A 271 6.42 17.31 -20.41
C VAL A 271 6.40 18.82 -20.21
N ASP A 272 7.56 19.45 -20.03
CA ASP A 272 7.66 20.91 -20.00
C ASP A 272 7.21 21.53 -21.34
N ARG A 273 7.65 20.96 -22.46
CA ARG A 273 7.20 21.40 -23.81
C ARG A 273 5.71 21.22 -23.99
N ASN A 274 5.17 20.08 -23.58
CA ASN A 274 3.74 19.78 -23.63
C ASN A 274 2.93 20.77 -22.78
N ALA A 275 3.40 21.11 -21.57
CA ALA A 275 2.77 22.10 -20.72
C ALA A 275 2.88 23.53 -21.25
N ILE A 276 4.01 23.92 -21.85
CA ILE A 276 4.14 25.21 -22.54
C ILE A 276 3.11 25.31 -23.68
N ALA A 277 2.99 24.27 -24.50
CA ALA A 277 1.99 24.23 -25.56
C ALA A 277 0.56 24.29 -25.00
N PHE A 278 0.29 23.59 -23.90
CA PHE A 278 -1.00 23.61 -23.23
C PHE A 278 -1.35 25.03 -22.74
N VAL A 279 -0.42 25.70 -22.06
CA VAL A 279 -0.62 27.08 -21.57
C VAL A 279 -0.82 28.06 -22.72
N LYS A 280 -0.09 27.92 -23.84
CA LYS A 280 -0.31 28.76 -25.04
C LYS A 280 -1.72 28.59 -25.60
N ALA A 281 -2.25 27.36 -25.59
CA ALA A 281 -3.58 27.05 -26.09
C ALA A 281 -4.68 27.52 -25.12
N PHE A 282 -4.59 27.13 -23.84
CA PHE A 282 -5.71 27.20 -22.88
C PHE A 282 -5.47 28.14 -21.68
N GLY A 283 -4.24 28.57 -21.45
CA GLY A 283 -3.86 29.47 -20.35
C GLY A 283 -3.58 28.76 -19.01
N TRP A 284 -3.06 29.54 -18.05
CA TRP A 284 -2.61 29.03 -16.74
C TRP A 284 -3.74 28.51 -15.84
N ASN A 285 -4.92 29.13 -15.91
CA ASN A 285 -6.06 28.71 -15.10
C ASN A 285 -6.49 27.27 -15.46
N GLU A 286 -6.49 26.93 -16.75
CA GLU A 286 -6.77 25.56 -17.19
C GLU A 286 -5.65 24.60 -16.80
N LEU A 287 -4.39 25.03 -16.85
CA LEU A 287 -3.26 24.19 -16.43
C LEU A 287 -3.43 23.71 -14.97
N SER A 288 -3.94 24.57 -14.09
CA SER A 288 -4.19 24.24 -12.67
C SER A 288 -5.19 23.08 -12.45
N LYS A 289 -6.05 22.82 -13.44
CA LYS A 289 -7.04 21.74 -13.39
C LYS A 289 -6.47 20.40 -13.85
N VAL A 290 -5.39 20.42 -14.63
CA VAL A 290 -4.81 19.22 -15.26
C VAL A 290 -3.43 18.86 -14.74
N ALA A 291 -2.71 19.80 -14.09
CA ALA A 291 -1.33 19.61 -13.66
C ALA A 291 -1.10 19.95 -12.18
N LYS A 292 -0.14 19.25 -11.58
CA LYS A 292 0.34 19.43 -10.21
C LYS A 292 1.36 20.57 -10.17
N LEU A 293 0.88 21.80 -9.95
CA LEU A 293 1.65 23.03 -10.13
C LEU A 293 2.82 23.20 -9.17
N LYS A 294 2.93 22.37 -8.13
CA LYS A 294 4.02 22.42 -7.15
C LYS A 294 5.29 21.70 -7.59
N PHE A 295 5.26 21.06 -8.76
CA PHE A 295 6.44 20.44 -9.36
C PHE A 295 7.39 21.48 -9.92
N ALA A 296 8.68 21.15 -9.97
CA ALA A 296 9.71 21.99 -10.57
C ALA A 296 9.44 22.31 -12.06
N ASN A 297 8.66 21.49 -12.76
CA ASN A 297 8.17 21.76 -14.12
C ASN A 297 7.54 23.14 -14.22
N THR A 298 6.69 23.51 -13.25
CA THR A 298 6.00 24.80 -13.27
C THR A 298 6.97 25.96 -13.27
N GLU A 299 8.04 25.93 -12.46
CA GLU A 299 9.05 26.99 -12.46
C GLU A 299 9.78 27.10 -13.80
N ARG A 300 10.08 25.97 -14.45
CA ARG A 300 10.70 25.98 -15.79
C ARG A 300 9.74 26.54 -16.85
N ILE A 301 8.46 26.21 -16.77
CA ILE A 301 7.41 26.75 -17.66
C ILE A 301 7.25 28.27 -17.42
N LYS A 302 7.24 28.72 -16.17
CA LYS A 302 7.20 30.16 -15.83
C LYS A 302 8.38 30.90 -16.45
N LYS A 303 9.61 30.39 -16.25
CA LYS A 303 10.82 30.98 -16.81
C LYS A 303 10.74 31.13 -18.33
N TYR A 304 10.16 30.15 -19.02
CA TYR A 304 9.90 30.25 -20.46
C TYR A 304 8.99 31.44 -20.81
N PHE A 305 7.87 31.58 -20.11
CA PHE A 305 6.89 32.65 -20.37
C PHE A 305 7.29 34.04 -19.85
N THR A 306 8.27 34.13 -18.95
CA THR A 306 8.95 35.42 -18.65
C THR A 306 9.66 35.95 -19.89
N ASN A 307 10.30 35.07 -20.67
CA ASN A 307 11.01 35.45 -21.90
C ASN A 307 10.11 35.46 -23.15
N ASN A 308 8.89 34.91 -23.04
CA ASN A 308 7.94 34.74 -24.14
C ASN A 308 6.51 35.07 -23.65
N PRO A 309 6.20 36.33 -23.34
CA PRO A 309 4.97 36.69 -22.62
C PRO A 309 3.69 36.31 -23.37
N LEU A 310 2.70 35.83 -22.62
CA LEU A 310 1.37 35.51 -23.13
C LEU A 310 0.50 36.76 -23.29
N PRO A 311 -0.52 36.74 -24.16
CA PRO A 311 -1.59 37.73 -24.15
C PRO A 311 -2.27 37.78 -22.77
N LYS A 312 -2.68 38.98 -22.31
CA LYS A 312 -3.30 39.18 -20.97
C LYS A 312 -4.44 38.20 -20.66
N SER A 313 -5.26 37.84 -21.65
CA SER A 313 -6.36 36.88 -21.50
C SER A 313 -5.94 35.45 -21.11
N LYS A 314 -4.68 35.07 -21.36
CA LYS A 314 -4.13 33.73 -21.06
C LYS A 314 -3.14 33.71 -19.88
N GLN A 315 -2.83 34.88 -19.34
CA GLN A 315 -1.91 35.04 -18.20
C GLN A 315 -2.49 34.44 -16.91
N GLY A 316 -3.82 34.48 -16.74
CA GLY A 316 -4.49 34.06 -15.50
C GLY A 316 -4.08 34.93 -14.30
N ASN A 317 -4.46 34.51 -13.08
CA ASN A 317 -4.06 35.20 -11.83
C ASN A 317 -2.56 35.04 -11.51
N PHE A 318 -1.80 34.46 -12.43
CA PHE A 318 -0.46 33.96 -12.21
C PHE A 318 0.63 35.06 -12.33
N TYR A 319 0.36 36.12 -13.09
CA TYR A 319 1.27 37.27 -13.21
C TYR A 319 1.06 38.34 -12.12
N ASP A 320 -0.03 38.25 -11.35
CA ASP A 320 -0.40 39.24 -10.32
C ASP A 320 0.13 38.89 -8.92
N ALA A 321 0.75 37.72 -8.76
CA ALA A 321 1.43 37.32 -7.52
C ALA A 321 2.84 37.94 -7.47
N LYS A 322 2.91 39.25 -7.25
CA LYS A 322 4.10 39.89 -6.65
C LYS A 322 3.98 39.87 -5.14
#